data_AF-K1SHL6-F1
#
_entry.id   AF-K1SHL6-F1
#
_cell.length_a   1.000
_cell.length_b   1.000
_cell.length_c   1.000
_cell.angle_alpha   90.00
_cell.angle_beta   90.00
_cell.angle_gamma   90.00
#
_symmetry.space_group_name_H-M   'P 1'
#
loop_
_entity.id
_entity.type
_entity.pdbx_description
1 polymer ?
#
loop_
_entity_poly.entity_id
_entity_poly.type
_entity_poly.pdbx_seq_one_letter_code
_entity_poly.pdbx_strand_id
1 'polypeptide(L)'
;MNVIKGQAFYGTTGLLHAPTAVMQKDKTVMLGGNMLDVNILSRYWVRSEYHPYTYNYYINCTLFPWLEVAYTCTLVKGIHGSSYWPQQTWGRFTNQDRSFHFRLRAWKEGWWKAWTPQVVIGANDPGSHSSNGGGDIDWGGGGSGNHNYLTRYYLAATKHVEFSGIGTVGVHVAWVIGKAMSDVHYSRPAAGVNFH
;
A
#
# COMPACT_ATOMS: atom_id res chain seq x y z
N MET A 1 4.93 7.29 20.24
CA MET A 1 4.04 6.23 19.73
C MET A 1 4.89 5.33 18.83
N ASN A 2 5.22 4.13 19.31
CA ASN A 2 5.99 3.17 18.52
C ASN A 2 5.02 2.47 17.56
N VAL A 3 5.10 2.76 16.27
CA VAL A 3 4.38 2.00 15.24
C VAL A 3 4.85 0.55 15.33
N ILE A 4 3.92 -0.41 15.34
CA ILE A 4 4.25 -1.84 15.27
C ILE A 4 5.10 -2.06 14.00
N LYS A 5 6.39 -2.34 14.18
CA LYS A 5 7.40 -2.44 13.10
C LYS A 5 7.29 -3.71 12.24
N GLY A 6 6.17 -4.45 12.34
CA GLY A 6 6.00 -5.78 11.74
C GLY A 6 4.87 -5.91 10.70
N GLN A 7 4.13 -4.85 10.39
CA GLN A 7 2.99 -4.90 9.44
C GLN A 7 3.19 -4.04 8.18
N ALA A 8 4.44 -3.77 7.78
CA ALA A 8 4.72 -2.97 6.58
C ALA A 8 4.76 -3.83 5.30
N PHE A 9 3.63 -4.50 4.98
CA PHE A 9 3.51 -5.30 3.75
C PHE A 9 3.78 -4.48 2.49
N TYR A 10 3.28 -3.25 2.47
CA TYR A 10 3.43 -2.29 1.37
C TYR A 10 4.46 -1.20 1.67
N GLY A 11 5.34 -1.42 2.64
CA GLY A 11 6.31 -0.39 3.08
C GLY A 11 5.68 0.87 3.70
N THR A 12 4.37 0.90 3.93
CA THR A 12 3.64 2.04 4.51
C THR A 12 3.15 1.74 5.92
N THR A 13 2.91 2.79 6.70
CA THR A 13 2.44 2.67 8.08
C THR A 13 0.97 2.24 8.14
N GLY A 14 0.61 1.22 8.91
CA GLY A 14 -0.80 0.92 9.13
C GLY A 14 -1.03 -0.53 9.50
N LEU A 15 -2.29 -0.96 9.39
CA LEU A 15 -2.67 -2.35 9.54
C LEU A 15 -2.33 -3.11 8.26
N LEU A 16 -2.13 -4.41 8.42
CA LEU A 16 -1.69 -5.32 7.36
C LEU A 16 -2.58 -5.29 6.11
N HIS A 17 -3.90 -5.15 6.26
CA HIS A 17 -4.87 -5.14 5.16
C HIS A 17 -5.81 -3.92 5.13
N ALA A 18 -5.78 -3.06 6.15
CA ALA A 18 -6.68 -1.91 6.24
C ALA A 18 -5.86 -0.59 6.27
N PRO A 19 -6.14 0.37 5.37
CA PRO A 19 -5.55 1.68 5.47
C PRO A 19 -5.89 2.31 6.82
N THR A 20 -4.91 2.93 7.47
CA THR A 20 -5.13 3.71 8.69
C THR A 20 -4.75 5.16 8.45
N ALA A 21 -5.08 6.02 9.40
CA ALA A 21 -4.60 7.40 9.38
C ALA A 21 -3.23 7.53 10.09
N VAL A 22 -2.69 6.46 10.70
CA VAL A 22 -1.38 6.49 11.39
C VAL A 22 -0.27 6.71 10.37
N MET A 23 0.70 7.58 10.68
CA MET A 23 1.89 7.79 9.86
C MET A 23 3.15 7.64 10.71
N GLN A 24 4.29 7.44 10.05
CA GLN A 24 5.58 7.52 10.74
C GLN A 24 5.80 8.89 11.40
N LYS A 25 6.79 8.95 12.28
CA LYS A 25 7.32 10.21 12.78
C LYS A 25 7.89 11.03 11.61
N ASP A 26 7.82 12.35 11.70
CA ASP A 26 8.47 13.23 10.73
C ASP A 26 9.99 13.02 10.70
N LYS A 27 10.61 13.34 9.56
CA LYS A 27 12.04 13.11 9.28
C LYS A 27 12.45 11.63 9.40
N THR A 28 11.53 10.72 9.13
CA THR A 28 11.80 9.28 9.13
C THR A 28 12.02 8.79 7.71
N VAL A 29 13.08 8.00 7.53
CA VAL A 29 13.29 7.15 6.35
C VAL A 29 13.31 5.70 6.82
N MET A 30 12.55 4.85 6.16
CA MET A 30 12.46 3.42 6.44
C MET A 30 12.79 2.65 5.16
N LEU A 31 13.73 1.72 5.28
CA LEU A 31 14.10 0.77 4.24
C LEU A 31 13.76 -0.62 4.76
N GLY A 32 13.21 -1.47 3.91
CA GLY A 32 12.90 -2.83 4.31
C GLY A 32 12.67 -3.76 3.14
N GLY A 33 12.57 -5.04 3.47
CA GLY A 33 12.15 -6.07 2.54
C GLY A 33 11.45 -7.19 3.28
N ASN A 34 10.49 -7.82 2.62
CA ASN A 34 9.69 -8.88 3.19
C ASN A 34 9.71 -10.12 2.29
N MET A 35 9.64 -11.29 2.92
CA MET A 35 9.20 -12.51 2.26
C MET A 35 7.67 -12.56 2.37
N LEU A 36 6.99 -12.58 1.22
CA LEU A 36 5.55 -12.54 1.13
C LEU A 36 5.04 -13.94 0.81
N ASP A 37 4.26 -14.53 1.72
CA ASP A 37 3.50 -15.74 1.43
C ASP A 37 2.50 -15.44 0.29
N VAL A 38 2.39 -16.33 -0.68
CA VAL A 38 1.49 -16.10 -1.83
C VAL A 38 0.00 -16.17 -1.46
N ASN A 39 -0.35 -16.87 -0.38
CA ASN A 39 -1.74 -17.09 0.03
C ASN A 39 -2.44 -15.82 0.53
N ILE A 40 -1.67 -14.79 0.85
CA ILE A 40 -2.16 -13.47 1.29
C ILE A 40 -2.08 -12.40 0.20
N LEU A 41 -1.60 -12.77 -0.99
CA LEU A 41 -1.52 -11.91 -2.16
C LEU A 41 -2.74 -12.11 -3.07
N SER A 42 -2.91 -11.22 -4.06
CA SER A 42 -3.95 -11.39 -5.08
C SER A 42 -3.82 -12.74 -5.80
N ARG A 43 -4.94 -13.29 -6.28
CA ARG A 43 -5.00 -14.55 -7.04
C ARG A 43 -3.99 -14.63 -8.19
N TYR A 44 -3.59 -13.48 -8.75
CA TYR A 44 -2.52 -13.41 -9.76
C TYR A 44 -1.23 -14.11 -9.31
N TRP A 45 -0.87 -13.98 -8.03
CA TRP A 45 0.36 -14.51 -7.42
C TRP A 45 0.22 -15.95 -6.90
N VAL A 46 -1.01 -16.48 -6.82
CA VAL A 46 -1.27 -17.86 -6.38
C VAL A 46 -1.06 -18.82 -7.57
N ARG A 47 0.18 -18.88 -8.06
CA ARG A 47 0.63 -19.80 -9.13
C ARG A 47 1.76 -20.69 -8.63
N SER A 48 2.01 -21.79 -9.33
CA SER A 48 3.05 -22.76 -8.95
C SER A 48 4.44 -22.12 -8.89
N GLU A 49 4.75 -21.16 -9.78
CA GLU A 49 6.06 -20.50 -9.81
C GLU A 49 6.36 -19.71 -8.53
N TYR A 50 5.34 -19.13 -7.92
CA TYR A 50 5.47 -18.29 -6.73
C TYR A 50 5.28 -19.08 -5.43
N HIS A 51 4.91 -20.35 -5.48
CA HIS A 51 4.72 -21.14 -4.27
C HIS A 51 6.08 -21.46 -3.60
N PRO A 52 6.25 -21.25 -2.27
CA PRO A 52 5.27 -20.68 -1.33
C PRO A 52 5.38 -19.16 -1.14
N TYR A 53 6.40 -18.49 -1.69
CA TYR A 53 6.63 -17.05 -1.47
C TYR A 53 7.18 -16.29 -2.69
N THR A 54 6.99 -14.97 -2.64
CA THR A 54 7.77 -13.97 -3.37
C THR A 54 8.45 -13.00 -2.39
N TYR A 55 9.21 -12.03 -2.89
CA TYR A 55 9.84 -11.00 -2.07
C TYR A 55 9.41 -9.61 -2.50
N ASN A 56 9.40 -8.68 -1.56
CA ASN A 56 9.40 -7.26 -1.88
C ASN A 56 10.46 -6.50 -1.11
N TYR A 57 10.76 -5.30 -1.60
CA TYR A 57 11.60 -4.33 -0.92
C TYR A 57 11.01 -2.94 -1.13
N TYR A 58 11.26 -2.05 -0.17
CA TYR A 58 10.64 -0.73 -0.16
C TYR A 58 11.50 0.33 0.48
N ILE A 59 11.22 1.57 0.09
CA ILE A 59 11.65 2.80 0.76
C ILE A 59 10.42 3.60 1.13
N ASN A 60 10.38 4.12 2.35
CA ASN A 60 9.34 5.03 2.83
C ASN A 60 10.01 6.26 3.43
N CYS A 61 9.52 7.43 3.03
CA CYS A 61 9.98 8.72 3.50
C CYS A 61 8.80 9.51 4.06
N THR A 62 8.88 9.84 5.35
CA THR A 62 7.95 10.75 6.02
C THR A 62 8.71 12.01 6.39
N LEU A 63 8.86 12.91 5.42
CA LEU A 63 9.66 14.14 5.58
C LEU A 63 8.97 15.14 6.51
N PHE A 64 7.65 15.28 6.37
CA PHE A 64 6.83 16.17 7.17
C PHE A 64 5.84 15.36 8.02
N PRO A 65 5.36 15.90 9.15
CA PRO A 65 4.37 15.20 9.99
C PRO A 65 3.01 15.00 9.31
N TRP A 66 2.84 15.48 8.08
CA TRP A 66 1.61 15.37 7.29
C TRP A 66 1.81 14.73 5.92
N LEU A 67 3.04 14.35 5.54
CA LEU A 67 3.35 13.75 4.24
C LEU A 67 4.19 12.48 4.40
N GLU A 68 3.67 11.36 3.91
CA GLU A 68 4.37 10.08 3.80
C GLU A 68 4.28 9.59 2.36
N VAL A 69 5.44 9.28 1.77
CA VAL A 69 5.55 8.69 0.44
C VAL A 69 6.34 7.39 0.54
N ALA A 70 5.94 6.38 -0.22
CA ALA A 70 6.67 5.12 -0.27
C ALA A 70 6.74 4.57 -1.69
N TYR A 71 7.78 3.80 -1.94
CA TYR A 71 8.03 3.12 -3.19
C TYR A 71 8.38 1.66 -2.87
N THR A 72 7.61 0.74 -3.44
CA THR A 72 7.72 -0.69 -3.17
C THR A 72 7.89 -1.45 -4.47
N CYS A 73 8.82 -2.39 -4.50
CA CYS A 73 9.04 -3.30 -5.61
C CYS A 73 8.80 -4.74 -5.16
N THR A 74 7.95 -5.47 -5.86
CA THR A 74 7.69 -6.90 -5.66
C THR A 74 8.38 -7.69 -6.77
N LEU A 75 9.14 -8.72 -6.41
CA LEU A 75 9.86 -9.53 -7.38
C LEU A 75 8.91 -10.43 -8.18
N VAL A 76 9.14 -10.51 -9.49
CA VAL A 76 8.34 -11.27 -10.45
C VAL A 76 9.19 -12.40 -11.03
N LYS A 77 8.64 -13.62 -11.01
CA LYS A 77 9.25 -14.80 -11.64
C LYS A 77 8.76 -14.97 -13.07
N GLY A 78 9.65 -15.45 -13.94
CA GLY A 78 9.27 -15.85 -15.30
C GLY A 78 8.26 -16.99 -15.24
N ILE A 79 7.11 -16.81 -15.90
CA ILE A 79 6.02 -17.79 -15.88
C ILE A 79 6.31 -18.89 -16.91
N HIS A 80 6.20 -20.16 -16.51
CA HIS A 80 6.44 -21.28 -17.44
C HIS A 80 5.41 -21.29 -18.56
N GLY A 81 5.86 -21.59 -19.79
CA GLY A 81 4.99 -21.62 -20.96
C GLY A 81 4.49 -20.25 -21.42
N SER A 82 4.98 -19.15 -20.84
CA SER A 82 4.64 -17.80 -21.30
C SER A 82 5.38 -17.47 -22.60
N SER A 83 4.67 -16.88 -23.57
CA SER A 83 5.28 -16.28 -24.77
C SER A 83 6.00 -14.96 -24.51
N TYR A 84 5.78 -14.35 -23.34
CA TYR A 84 6.41 -13.09 -22.94
C TYR A 84 7.78 -13.31 -22.27
N TRP A 85 7.93 -14.40 -21.53
CA TRP A 85 9.16 -14.71 -20.79
C TRP A 85 10.04 -15.68 -21.57
N PRO A 86 11.33 -15.37 -21.81
CA PRO A 86 12.26 -16.32 -22.40
C PRO A 86 12.39 -17.58 -21.53
N GLN A 87 12.51 -18.75 -22.14
CA GLN A 87 12.54 -20.03 -21.42
C GLN A 87 13.63 -20.09 -20.35
N GLN A 88 14.79 -19.46 -20.57
CA GLN A 88 15.87 -19.39 -19.57
C GLN A 88 15.50 -18.63 -18.28
N THR A 89 14.43 -17.84 -18.29
CA THR A 89 13.98 -17.01 -17.14
C THR A 89 12.88 -17.67 -16.33
N TRP A 90 12.31 -18.78 -16.80
CA TRP A 90 11.18 -19.43 -16.14
C TRP A 90 11.56 -19.92 -14.73
N GLY A 91 10.67 -19.68 -13.77
CA GLY A 91 10.87 -19.97 -12.34
C GLY A 91 11.90 -19.08 -11.63
N ARG A 92 12.62 -18.20 -12.33
CA ARG A 92 13.62 -17.29 -11.77
C ARG A 92 13.06 -15.89 -11.63
N PHE A 93 13.49 -15.18 -10.58
CA PHE A 93 13.22 -13.75 -10.46
C PHE A 93 13.91 -13.00 -11.60
N THR A 94 13.11 -12.44 -12.51
CA THR A 94 13.60 -11.86 -13.76
C THR A 94 13.03 -10.47 -14.03
N ASN A 95 12.09 -10.02 -13.20
CA ASN A 95 11.48 -8.69 -13.30
C ASN A 95 10.98 -8.22 -11.93
N GLN A 96 10.51 -6.98 -11.88
CA GLN A 96 10.01 -6.30 -10.69
C GLN A 96 8.74 -5.54 -11.02
N ASP A 97 7.72 -5.70 -10.18
CA ASP A 97 6.49 -4.93 -10.22
C ASP A 97 6.56 -3.79 -9.19
N ARG A 98 6.21 -2.57 -9.59
CA ARG A 98 6.51 -1.34 -8.84
C ARG A 98 5.21 -0.70 -8.40
N SER A 99 5.14 -0.26 -7.15
CA SER A 99 4.00 0.50 -6.62
C SER A 99 4.48 1.74 -5.88
N PHE A 100 3.80 2.86 -6.14
CA PHE A 100 4.02 4.14 -5.48
C PHE A 100 2.86 4.45 -4.54
N HIS A 101 3.20 4.84 -3.32
CA HIS A 101 2.24 5.17 -2.28
C HIS A 101 2.39 6.63 -1.86
N PHE A 102 1.27 7.32 -1.75
CA PHE A 102 1.18 8.69 -1.28
C PHE A 102 0.16 8.80 -0.16
N ARG A 103 0.49 9.55 0.89
CA ARG A 103 -0.38 9.76 2.06
C ARG A 103 -0.24 11.19 2.57
N LEU A 104 -1.37 11.87 2.65
CA LEU A 104 -1.49 13.23 3.14
C LEU A 104 -2.41 13.27 4.36
N ARG A 105 -1.89 13.72 5.50
CA ARG A 105 -2.69 13.97 6.70
C ARG A 105 -3.41 15.31 6.58
N ALA A 106 -4.71 15.24 6.34
CA ALA A 106 -5.57 16.42 6.35
C ALA A 106 -5.85 16.91 7.79
N TRP A 107 -5.83 16.00 8.77
CA TRP A 107 -6.14 16.35 10.16
C TRP A 107 -5.31 15.53 11.13
N LYS A 108 -4.66 16.16 12.11
CA LYS A 108 -3.96 15.45 13.19
C LYS A 108 -4.94 15.14 14.32
N GLU A 109 -4.83 13.94 14.89
CA GLU A 109 -5.63 13.57 16.05
C GLU A 109 -5.54 14.62 17.16
N GLY A 110 -6.68 14.98 17.73
CA GLY A 110 -6.73 15.94 18.84
C GLY A 110 -6.54 17.40 18.46
N TRP A 111 -6.30 17.74 17.18
CA TRP A 111 -5.91 19.11 16.78
C TRP A 111 -6.96 20.16 17.13
N TRP A 112 -8.24 19.88 16.90
CA TRP A 112 -9.32 20.82 17.25
C TRP A 112 -9.92 20.53 18.62
N LYS A 113 -10.24 19.25 18.88
CA LYS A 113 -10.76 18.76 20.16
C LYS A 113 -10.12 17.42 20.46
N ALA A 114 -9.93 17.11 21.75
CA ALA A 114 -9.30 15.87 22.20
C ALA A 114 -9.94 14.61 21.61
N TRP A 115 -11.25 14.61 21.31
CA TRP A 115 -11.95 13.47 20.73
C TRP A 115 -11.82 13.35 19.19
N THR A 116 -11.36 14.37 18.48
CA THR A 116 -11.28 14.34 17.01
C THR A 116 -10.23 13.33 16.53
N PRO A 117 -10.54 12.52 15.50
CA PRO A 117 -9.61 11.54 14.97
C PRO A 117 -8.55 12.19 14.08
N GLN A 118 -7.46 11.47 13.82
CA GLN A 118 -6.57 11.76 12.70
C GLN A 118 -7.26 11.38 11.39
N VAL A 119 -7.06 12.18 10.33
CA VAL A 119 -7.61 11.93 9.00
C VAL A 119 -6.49 11.98 7.96
N VAL A 120 -6.42 10.95 7.12
CA VAL A 120 -5.45 10.83 6.03
C VAL A 120 -6.17 10.50 4.73
N ILE A 121 -5.80 11.21 3.68
CA ILE A 121 -6.11 10.85 2.30
C ILE A 121 -4.89 10.13 1.76
N GLY A 122 -5.09 8.98 1.11
CA GLY A 122 -4.00 8.26 0.49
C GLY A 122 -4.35 7.74 -0.89
N ALA A 123 -3.30 7.50 -1.66
CA ALA A 123 -3.38 6.92 -2.99
C ALA A 123 -2.24 5.93 -3.20
N ASN A 124 -2.54 4.84 -3.88
CA ASN A 124 -1.58 3.89 -4.42
C ASN A 124 -1.69 3.98 -5.94
N ASP A 125 -0.55 4.13 -6.62
CA ASP A 125 -0.46 4.25 -8.07
C ASP A 125 -1.46 5.26 -8.65
N PRO A 126 -1.43 6.54 -8.19
CA PRO A 126 -2.45 7.54 -8.48
C PRO A 126 -2.54 7.98 -9.94
N GLY A 127 -1.58 7.63 -10.80
CA GLY A 127 -1.63 7.95 -12.21
C GLY A 127 -0.75 7.03 -13.04
N SER A 128 -1.14 6.86 -14.30
CA SER A 128 -0.30 6.26 -15.34
C SER A 128 -0.07 7.24 -16.47
N HIS A 129 0.75 6.82 -17.42
CA HIS A 129 0.82 7.48 -18.71
C HIS A 129 -0.23 6.92 -19.65
N SER A 130 -0.78 7.80 -20.49
CA SER A 130 -1.75 7.44 -21.54
C SER A 130 -1.20 6.49 -22.61
N SER A 131 0.13 6.30 -22.71
CA SER A 131 0.78 5.37 -23.64
C SER A 131 1.95 4.60 -23.04
N ASN A 132 2.30 3.47 -23.65
CA ASN A 132 3.47 2.66 -23.27
C ASN A 132 4.76 3.46 -23.54
N GLY A 133 5.48 3.83 -22.47
CA GLY A 133 6.74 4.58 -22.58
C GLY A 133 6.63 6.10 -22.39
N GLY A 134 5.44 6.63 -22.09
CA GLY A 134 5.25 8.05 -21.77
C GLY A 134 3.89 8.61 -22.24
N GLY A 135 3.63 9.90 -22.05
CA GLY A 135 2.37 10.56 -22.41
C GLY A 135 1.74 11.32 -21.24
N ASP A 136 0.56 11.89 -21.47
CA ASP A 136 -0.19 12.62 -20.44
C ASP A 136 -0.48 11.76 -19.22
N ILE A 137 -0.57 12.40 -18.04
CA ILE A 137 -0.96 11.73 -16.81
C ILE A 137 -2.44 11.37 -16.90
N ASP A 138 -2.73 10.07 -16.98
CA ASP A 138 -4.07 9.50 -16.92
C ASP A 138 -4.40 9.09 -15.48
N TRP A 139 -5.40 9.79 -14.92
CA TRP A 139 -5.94 9.59 -13.58
C TRP A 139 -7.13 8.61 -13.55
N GLY A 140 -7.58 8.12 -14.72
CA GLY A 140 -8.86 7.48 -14.96
C GLY A 140 -8.81 6.05 -15.50
N GLY A 141 -7.64 5.48 -15.79
CA GLY A 141 -7.51 4.06 -16.12
C GLY A 141 -8.06 3.67 -17.50
N GLY A 142 -8.33 4.62 -18.39
CA GLY A 142 -8.97 4.39 -19.70
C GLY A 142 -8.04 4.39 -20.94
N GLY A 143 -6.82 4.94 -20.85
CA GLY A 143 -5.85 4.96 -21.96
C GLY A 143 -5.15 3.63 -22.22
N SER A 144 -4.87 3.31 -23.49
CA SER A 144 -4.30 2.02 -23.94
C SER A 144 -2.81 1.81 -23.60
N GLY A 145 -2.24 2.57 -22.67
CA GLY A 145 -0.91 2.39 -22.09
C GLY A 145 -0.87 2.49 -20.56
N ASN A 146 -2.04 2.40 -19.91
CA ASN A 146 -2.12 2.48 -18.46
C ASN A 146 -1.52 1.25 -17.78
N HIS A 147 -0.53 1.49 -16.94
CA HIS A 147 0.02 0.54 -15.98
C HIS A 147 -0.72 0.61 -14.63
N ASN A 148 -1.95 1.14 -14.62
CA ASN A 148 -2.82 1.35 -13.46
C ASN A 148 -3.51 0.06 -13.00
N TYR A 149 -2.75 -1.03 -12.86
CA TYR A 149 -3.29 -2.35 -12.54
C TYR A 149 -3.82 -2.46 -11.10
N LEU A 150 -3.43 -1.54 -10.20
CA LEU A 150 -3.77 -1.60 -8.76
C LEU A 150 -4.13 -0.22 -8.15
N THR A 151 -4.50 0.76 -8.97
CA THR A 151 -4.81 2.12 -8.50
C THR A 151 -5.89 2.12 -7.42
N ARG A 152 -5.54 2.67 -6.25
CA ARG A 152 -6.41 2.70 -5.08
C ARG A 152 -6.35 4.05 -4.40
N TYR A 153 -7.51 4.63 -4.11
CA TYR A 153 -7.65 5.83 -3.30
C TYR A 153 -8.34 5.48 -1.99
N TYR A 154 -8.01 6.18 -0.92
CA TYR A 154 -8.70 5.99 0.35
C TYR A 154 -8.72 7.24 1.22
N LEU A 155 -9.77 7.33 2.03
CA LEU A 155 -9.87 8.25 3.15
C LEU A 155 -9.88 7.41 4.43
N ALA A 156 -8.91 7.61 5.30
CA ALA A 156 -8.80 6.88 6.56
C ALA A 156 -8.93 7.83 7.75
N ALA A 157 -9.62 7.37 8.79
CA ALA A 157 -9.68 8.01 10.09
C ALA A 157 -9.15 7.07 11.17
N THR A 158 -8.45 7.61 12.16
CA THR A 158 -7.93 6.84 13.29
C THR A 158 -8.05 7.62 14.60
N LYS A 159 -8.48 6.92 15.64
CA LYS A 159 -8.58 7.43 17.00
C LYS A 159 -7.85 6.50 17.95
N HIS A 160 -7.11 7.06 18.89
CA HIS A 160 -6.52 6.33 20.00
C HIS A 160 -7.24 6.68 21.31
N VAL A 161 -7.51 5.66 22.11
CA VAL A 161 -8.10 5.78 23.44
C VAL A 161 -7.15 5.12 24.43
N GLU A 162 -6.60 5.93 25.34
CA GLU A 162 -5.69 5.49 26.37
C GLU A 162 -6.47 5.06 27.62
N PHE A 163 -6.15 3.87 28.12
CA PHE A 163 -6.65 3.32 29.38
C PHE A 163 -5.50 3.27 30.37
N SER A 164 -5.54 4.18 31.35
CA SER A 164 -4.47 4.36 32.35
C SER A 164 -4.11 3.03 33.02
N GLY A 165 -2.82 2.66 32.94
CA GLY A 165 -2.29 1.41 33.52
C GLY A 165 -2.62 0.13 32.74
N ILE A 166 -3.33 0.22 31.61
CA ILE A 166 -3.72 -0.94 30.79
C ILE A 166 -3.03 -0.89 29.43
N GLY A 167 -3.15 0.23 28.71
CA GLY A 167 -2.63 0.38 27.35
C GLY A 167 -3.52 1.27 26.49
N THR A 168 -3.28 1.29 25.18
CA THR A 168 -4.01 2.14 24.23
C THR A 168 -4.69 1.32 23.15
N VAL A 169 -5.99 1.54 22.98
CA VAL A 169 -6.77 0.98 21.86
C VAL A 169 -6.76 1.97 20.70
N GLY A 170 -6.29 1.54 19.53
CA GLY A 170 -6.46 2.25 18.27
C GLY A 170 -7.67 1.72 17.51
N VAL A 171 -8.54 2.62 17.07
CA VAL A 171 -9.70 2.32 16.22
C VAL A 171 -9.49 2.97 14.86
N HIS A 172 -9.62 2.19 13.80
CA HIS A 172 -9.35 2.59 12.43
C HIS A 172 -10.55 2.33 11.53
N VAL A 173 -10.92 3.32 10.74
CA VAL A 173 -11.91 3.17 9.67
C VAL A 173 -11.37 3.81 8.40
N ALA A 174 -11.72 3.24 7.26
CA ALA A 174 -11.36 3.80 5.97
C ALA A 174 -12.47 3.56 4.95
N TRP A 175 -12.59 4.48 4.01
CA TRP A 175 -13.33 4.27 2.78
C TRP A 175 -12.33 4.09 1.65
N VAL A 176 -12.44 2.98 0.91
CA VAL A 176 -11.47 2.59 -0.11
C VAL A 176 -12.14 2.50 -1.47
N ILE A 177 -11.57 3.19 -2.45
CA ILE A 177 -12.00 3.21 -3.84
C ILE A 177 -10.90 2.56 -4.69
N GLY A 178 -11.21 1.41 -5.28
CA GLY A 178 -10.34 0.74 -6.25
C GLY A 178 -10.76 1.09 -7.67
N LYS A 179 -9.82 1.59 -8.47
CA LYS A 179 -9.99 1.92 -9.91
C LYS A 179 -8.96 1.22 -10.78
N ALA A 180 -8.61 0.00 -10.41
CA ALA A 180 -7.66 -0.83 -11.15
C ALA A 180 -8.20 -1.18 -12.53
N MET A 181 -7.38 -1.04 -13.58
CA MET A 181 -7.78 -1.33 -14.97
C MET A 181 -8.11 -2.82 -15.20
N SER A 182 -7.42 -3.72 -14.50
CA SER A 182 -7.58 -5.18 -14.66
C SER A 182 -8.39 -5.85 -13.55
N ASP A 183 -9.03 -5.07 -12.69
CA ASP A 183 -9.79 -5.60 -11.54
C ASP A 183 -11.14 -4.90 -11.41
N VAL A 184 -12.03 -5.49 -10.62
CA VAL A 184 -13.37 -4.96 -10.39
C VAL A 184 -13.27 -3.61 -9.68
N HIS A 185 -13.84 -2.57 -10.27
CA HIS A 185 -14.00 -1.29 -9.59
C HIS A 185 -14.82 -1.48 -8.31
N TYR A 186 -14.33 -0.96 -7.19
CA TYR A 186 -15.03 -1.09 -5.93
C TYR A 186 -14.97 0.17 -5.10
N SER A 187 -15.97 0.32 -4.23
CA SER A 187 -16.07 1.38 -3.23
C SER A 187 -16.60 0.72 -1.98
N ARG A 188 -15.75 0.53 -0.96
CA ARG A 188 -16.11 -0.26 0.23
C ARG A 188 -15.48 0.29 1.51
N PRO A 189 -16.14 0.13 2.66
CA PRO A 189 -15.52 0.43 3.94
C PRO A 189 -14.49 -0.64 4.31
N ALA A 190 -13.49 -0.23 5.08
CA ALA A 190 -12.56 -1.10 5.80
C ALA A 190 -12.45 -0.60 7.25
N ALA A 191 -12.30 -1.51 8.20
CA ALA A 191 -12.14 -1.16 9.60
C ALA A 191 -11.17 -2.12 10.28
N GLY A 192 -10.60 -1.67 11.39
CA GLY A 192 -9.72 -2.50 12.20
C GLY A 192 -9.48 -1.87 13.56
N VAL A 193 -8.99 -2.68 14.49
CA VAL A 193 -8.60 -2.27 15.82
C VAL A 193 -7.23 -2.84 16.14
N ASN A 194 -6.44 -2.12 16.93
CA ASN A 194 -5.22 -2.63 17.51
C ASN A 194 -5.10 -2.21 18.98
N PHE A 195 -4.29 -2.94 19.73
CA PHE A 195 -3.99 -2.65 21.12
C PHE A 195 -2.47 -2.63 21.30
N HIS A 196 -1.96 -1.66 22.05
CA HIS A 196 -0.53 -1.48 22.32
C HIS A 196 -0.28 -0.91 23.72
#